data_AF-A0A2L0HFK1-F1
#
_entry.id   AF-A0A2L0HFK1-F1
#
_cell.length_a   1.000
_cell.length_b   1.000
_cell.length_c   1.000
_cell.angle_alpha   90.00
_cell.angle_beta   90.00
_cell.angle_gamma   90.00
#
_symmetry.space_group_name_H-M   'P 1'
#
loop_
_entity.id
_entity.type
_entity.pdbx_description
1 polymer ?
#
loop_
_entity_poly.entity_id
_entity_poly.type
_entity_poly.pdbx_seq_one_letter_code
_entity_poly.pdbx_strand_id
1 'polypeptide(L)'
;MLKNIDPTLNADVLHALRSMGHADTLVISDTNFPSDAIARQTTLGKLLHIDNVSAARAVRAVLSVLPLDTPLQPSVGRMEVMGAPEEIPAVQREVQAEIDRAEGKPTPMYGIERFAFYEEAKKAYCVITTGETRFYGCFLITKGVIPPETA
;
A
#
# COMPACT_ATOMS: atom_id res chain seq x y z
N MET A 1 -20.24 -5.19 4.54
CA MET A 1 -20.27 -5.06 3.07
C MET A 1 -21.20 -3.91 2.70
N LEU A 2 -20.76 -3.04 1.79
CA LEU A 2 -21.55 -1.93 1.24
C LEU A 2 -21.66 -2.10 -0.28
N LYS A 3 -22.64 -1.44 -0.91
CA LYS A 3 -22.79 -1.49 -2.37
C LYS A 3 -21.56 -0.84 -3.03
N ASN A 4 -21.01 -1.51 -4.06
CA ASN A 4 -19.90 -1.00 -4.87
C ASN A 4 -18.58 -0.72 -4.11
N ILE A 5 -18.41 -1.25 -2.90
CA ILE A 5 -17.17 -1.16 -2.12
C ILE A 5 -16.66 -2.58 -1.88
N ASP A 6 -15.36 -2.79 -2.08
CA ASP A 6 -14.73 -4.08 -1.86
C ASP A 6 -14.97 -4.57 -0.42
N PRO A 7 -15.59 -5.75 -0.21
CA PRO A 7 -15.96 -6.23 1.12
C PRO A 7 -14.77 -6.57 2.02
N THR A 8 -13.53 -6.67 1.49
CA THR A 8 -12.34 -6.85 2.34
C THR A 8 -11.94 -5.57 3.07
N LEU A 9 -12.46 -4.41 2.65
CA LEU A 9 -12.24 -3.14 3.34
C LEU A 9 -13.21 -3.04 4.52
N ASN A 10 -12.70 -3.32 5.72
CA ASN A 10 -13.45 -3.10 6.96
C ASN A 10 -13.59 -1.60 7.29
N ALA A 11 -14.37 -1.29 8.33
CA ALA A 11 -14.70 0.08 8.71
C ALA A 11 -13.45 0.92 9.07
N ASP A 12 -12.49 0.34 9.78
CA ASP A 12 -11.27 1.04 10.19
C ASP A 12 -10.36 1.35 9.00
N VAL A 13 -10.23 0.41 8.05
CA VAL A 13 -9.48 0.63 6.81
C VAL A 13 -10.15 1.72 5.98
N LEU A 14 -11.47 1.65 5.76
CA LEU A 14 -12.20 2.69 5.02
C LEU A 14 -12.05 4.07 5.68
N HIS A 15 -12.11 4.13 7.01
CA HIS A 15 -11.90 5.37 7.76
C HIS A 15 -10.51 5.95 7.49
N ALA A 16 -9.45 5.14 7.56
CA ALA A 16 -8.09 5.60 7.29
C ALA A 16 -7.92 6.08 5.85
N LEU A 17 -8.30 5.26 4.86
CA LEU A 17 -8.19 5.61 3.43
C LEU A 17 -8.93 6.92 3.10
N ARG A 18 -10.10 7.14 3.70
CA ARG A 18 -10.90 8.36 3.47
C ARG A 18 -10.33 9.59 4.19
N SER A 19 -9.73 9.41 5.36
CA SER A 19 -9.18 10.48 6.19
C SER A 19 -7.82 10.98 5.74
N MET A 20 -7.04 10.14 5.06
CA MET A 20 -5.76 10.52 4.46
C MET A 20 -5.92 11.74 3.53
N GLY A 21 -5.00 12.69 3.63
CA GLY A 21 -4.83 13.80 2.69
C GLY A 21 -4.06 13.41 1.43
N HIS A 22 -3.91 14.36 0.51
CA HIS A 22 -3.00 14.18 -0.63
C HIS A 22 -1.56 14.05 -0.13
N ALA A 23 -0.81 13.11 -0.71
CA ALA A 23 0.56 12.75 -0.38
C ALA A 23 0.75 12.01 0.95
N ASP A 24 -0.31 11.78 1.73
CA ASP A 24 -0.23 10.83 2.84
C ASP A 24 0.10 9.44 2.30
N THR A 25 0.96 8.74 3.03
CA THR A 25 1.38 7.38 2.68
C THR A 25 0.73 6.34 3.59
N LEU A 26 0.55 5.13 3.08
CA LEU A 26 0.20 3.97 3.87
C LEU A 26 1.12 2.80 3.54
N VAL A 27 1.26 1.87 4.48
CA VAL A 27 1.99 0.63 4.26
C VAL A 27 1.01 -0.53 4.15
N ILE A 28 1.15 -1.35 3.11
CA ILE A 28 0.63 -2.72 3.09
C ILE A 28 1.77 -3.62 3.53
N SER A 29 1.59 -4.40 4.60
CA SER A 29 2.65 -5.25 5.14
C SER A 29 2.34 -6.75 5.04
N ASP A 30 3.42 -7.51 4.87
CA ASP A 30 3.44 -8.96 5.02
C ASP A 30 3.53 -9.37 6.50
N THR A 31 3.43 -10.68 6.78
CA THR A 31 3.45 -11.22 8.15
C THR A 31 4.83 -11.16 8.83
N ASN A 32 5.90 -10.86 8.07
CA ASN A 32 7.27 -10.80 8.57
C ASN A 32 7.67 -9.38 9.00
N PHE A 33 6.98 -8.37 8.47
CA PHE A 33 7.17 -6.98 8.85
C PHE A 33 6.82 -6.74 10.33
N PRO A 34 7.57 -5.91 11.08
CA PRO A 34 7.27 -5.56 12.46
C PRO A 34 6.09 -4.57 12.56
N SER A 35 4.95 -4.94 11.99
CA SER A 35 3.77 -4.10 11.77
C SER A 35 3.27 -3.44 13.05
N ASP A 36 3.20 -4.17 14.15
CA ASP A 36 2.74 -3.65 15.44
C ASP A 36 3.65 -2.53 15.99
N ALA A 37 4.97 -2.71 15.95
CA ALA A 37 5.92 -1.70 16.44
C ALA A 37 5.98 -0.45 15.54
N ILE A 38 5.86 -0.63 14.23
CA ILE A 38 5.85 0.47 13.27
C ILE A 38 4.52 1.23 13.32
N ALA A 39 3.38 0.53 13.43
CA ALA A 39 2.06 1.15 13.48
C ALA A 39 1.91 2.13 14.66
N ARG A 40 2.53 1.85 15.82
CA ARG A 40 2.56 2.78 16.96
C ARG A 40 3.23 4.13 16.66
N GLN A 41 4.06 4.20 15.63
CA GLN A 41 4.76 5.42 15.21
C GLN A 41 4.04 6.17 14.08
N THR A 42 3.08 5.52 13.40
CA THR A 42 2.27 6.16 12.36
C THR A 42 1.30 7.19 12.91
N THR A 43 0.75 8.05 12.04
CA THR A 43 -0.28 9.05 12.42
C THR A 43 -1.48 8.41 13.13
N LEU A 44 -1.92 7.24 12.67
CA LEU A 44 -3.06 6.54 13.25
C LEU A 44 -2.73 5.85 14.58
N GLY A 45 -1.45 5.52 14.82
CA GLY A 45 -0.96 4.93 16.08
C GLY A 45 -1.46 3.51 16.40
N LYS A 46 -2.25 2.88 15.51
CA LYS A 46 -2.77 1.51 15.65
C LYS A 46 -2.60 0.72 14.35
N LEU A 47 -2.40 -0.59 14.49
CA LEU A 47 -2.31 -1.50 13.34
C LEU A 47 -3.70 -1.75 12.75
N LEU A 48 -3.81 -1.65 11.43
CA LEU A 48 -4.99 -2.02 10.67
C LEU A 48 -4.80 -3.36 9.97
N HIS A 49 -5.90 -3.97 9.56
CA HIS A 49 -5.91 -5.36 9.09
C HIS A 49 -6.75 -5.50 7.82
N ILE A 50 -6.21 -6.24 6.85
CA ILE A 50 -6.97 -6.97 5.84
C ILE A 50 -6.48 -8.41 5.92
N ASP A 51 -6.98 -9.15 6.92
CA ASP A 51 -6.45 -10.47 7.27
C ASP A 51 -6.72 -11.53 6.20
N ASN A 52 -5.86 -12.55 6.17
CA ASN A 52 -6.01 -13.77 5.36
C ASN A 52 -6.09 -13.55 3.84
N VAL A 53 -5.57 -12.44 3.33
CA VAL A 53 -5.42 -12.19 1.90
C VAL A 53 -3.95 -11.95 1.53
N SER A 54 -3.61 -12.22 0.26
CA SER A 54 -2.29 -11.87 -0.29
C SER A 54 -2.12 -10.35 -0.39
N ALA A 55 -0.87 -9.90 -0.50
CA ALA A 55 -0.59 -8.47 -0.67
C ALA A 55 -1.25 -7.92 -1.94
N ALA A 56 -1.25 -8.68 -3.04
CA ALA A 56 -1.93 -8.31 -4.28
C ALA A 56 -3.44 -8.12 -4.06
N ARG A 57 -4.10 -9.01 -3.32
CA ARG A 57 -5.54 -8.90 -3.03
C ARG A 57 -5.85 -7.68 -2.13
N ALA A 58 -4.98 -7.37 -1.18
CA ALA A 58 -5.09 -6.18 -0.34
C ALA A 58 -4.90 -4.90 -1.16
N VAL A 59 -3.87 -4.84 -2.00
CA VAL A 59 -3.61 -3.71 -2.91
C VAL A 59 -4.80 -3.50 -3.86
N ARG A 60 -5.34 -4.56 -4.46
CA ARG A 60 -6.57 -4.48 -5.27
C ARG A 60 -7.72 -3.79 -4.52
N ALA A 61 -7.94 -4.18 -3.27
CA ALA A 61 -9.01 -3.62 -2.45
C ALA A 61 -8.76 -2.12 -2.20
N VAL A 62 -7.56 -1.77 -1.76
CA VAL A 62 -7.16 -0.39 -1.46
C VAL A 62 -7.30 0.50 -2.70
N LEU A 63 -6.75 0.07 -3.85
CA LEU A 63 -6.79 0.84 -5.09
C LEU A 63 -8.17 0.89 -5.75
N SER A 64 -9.15 0.11 -5.28
CA SER A 64 -10.54 0.26 -5.71
C SER A 64 -11.18 1.57 -5.23
N VAL A 65 -10.60 2.22 -4.22
CA VAL A 65 -11.10 3.48 -3.62
C VAL A 65 -10.03 4.55 -3.41
N LEU A 66 -8.75 4.19 -3.42
CA LEU A 66 -7.63 5.09 -3.17
C LEU A 66 -6.97 5.51 -4.50
N PRO A 67 -7.01 6.81 -4.88
CA PRO A 67 -6.26 7.29 -6.04
C PRO A 67 -4.75 7.29 -5.75
N LEU A 68 -3.92 6.99 -6.74
CA LEU A 68 -2.47 7.10 -6.64
C LEU A 68 -1.98 8.48 -7.11
N ASP A 69 -0.86 8.93 -6.56
CA ASP A 69 -0.22 10.20 -6.91
C ASP A 69 0.63 10.15 -8.20
N THR A 70 0.16 9.38 -9.19
CA THR A 70 0.96 8.97 -10.34
C THR A 70 1.26 10.08 -11.35
N PRO A 71 0.47 11.16 -11.48
CA PRO A 71 0.85 12.29 -12.34
C PRO A 71 2.11 13.04 -11.87
N LEU A 72 2.46 12.95 -10.58
CA LEU A 72 3.54 13.74 -9.98
C LEU A 72 4.81 12.92 -9.72
N GLN A 73 4.66 11.64 -9.34
CA GLN A 73 5.78 10.77 -8.96
C GLN A 73 5.40 9.28 -8.98
N PRO A 74 6.39 8.36 -9.02
CA PRO A 74 6.16 6.97 -8.67
C PRO A 74 5.47 6.86 -7.31
N SER A 75 4.25 6.31 -7.27
CA SER A 75 3.38 6.38 -6.09
C SER A 75 3.35 5.12 -5.25
N VAL A 76 4.03 4.05 -5.70
CA VAL A 76 4.11 2.79 -4.98
C VAL A 76 5.55 2.32 -4.89
N GLY A 77 6.06 2.22 -3.67
CA GLY A 77 7.39 1.74 -3.35
C GLY A 77 7.37 0.28 -2.91
N ARG A 78 8.37 -0.49 -3.36
CA ARG A 78 8.62 -1.87 -2.95
C ARG A 78 9.97 -1.97 -2.22
N MET A 79 10.10 -2.90 -1.28
CA MET A 79 11.43 -3.21 -0.75
C MET A 79 12.31 -3.85 -1.82
N GLU A 80 13.56 -3.40 -1.92
CA GLU A 80 14.60 -4.02 -2.74
C GLU A 80 15.04 -5.37 -2.15
N VAL A 81 15.33 -6.33 -3.02
CA VAL A 81 15.97 -7.58 -2.60
C VAL A 81 17.41 -7.30 -2.22
N MET A 82 17.85 -7.75 -1.04
CA MET A 82 19.19 -7.47 -0.56
C MET A 82 20.25 -8.02 -1.52
N GLY A 83 21.11 -7.14 -2.04
CA GLY A 83 22.15 -7.49 -3.01
C GLY A 83 21.65 -7.67 -4.45
N ALA A 84 20.36 -7.52 -4.71
CA ALA A 84 19.76 -7.61 -6.05
C ALA A 84 18.59 -6.61 -6.23
N PRO A 85 18.83 -5.28 -6.25
CA PRO A 85 17.76 -4.26 -6.32
C PRO A 85 16.78 -4.41 -7.50
N GLU A 86 17.29 -4.90 -8.63
CA GLU A 86 16.53 -5.13 -9.87
C GLU A 86 15.70 -6.43 -9.84
N GLU A 87 15.91 -7.31 -8.86
CA GLU A 87 15.10 -8.51 -8.72
C GLU A 87 13.69 -8.14 -8.25
N ILE A 88 12.69 -8.64 -8.99
CA ILE A 88 11.27 -8.47 -8.66
C ILE A 88 10.68 -9.84 -8.32
N PRO A 89 10.58 -10.25 -7.04
CA PRO A 89 9.95 -11.50 -6.63
C PRO A 89 8.49 -11.64 -7.07
N ALA A 90 7.96 -12.87 -7.03
CA ALA A 90 6.59 -13.16 -7.48
C ALA A 90 5.52 -12.31 -6.78
N VAL A 91 5.63 -12.11 -5.46
CA VAL A 91 4.69 -11.27 -4.69
C VAL A 91 4.65 -9.83 -5.20
N GLN A 92 5.80 -9.28 -5.59
CA GLN A 92 5.89 -7.92 -6.13
C GLN A 92 5.33 -7.85 -7.55
N ARG A 93 5.55 -8.87 -8.39
CA ARG A 93 4.95 -8.93 -9.73
C ARG A 93 3.42 -9.02 -9.69
N GLU A 94 2.88 -9.79 -8.75
CA GLU A 94 1.43 -9.90 -8.54
C GLU A 94 0.83 -8.55 -8.12
N VAL A 95 1.50 -7.85 -7.20
CA VAL A 95 1.09 -6.50 -6.76
C VAL A 95 1.20 -5.49 -7.92
N GLN A 96 2.26 -5.55 -8.71
CA GLN A 96 2.42 -4.71 -9.92
C GLN A 96 1.23 -4.84 -10.87
N ALA A 97 0.76 -6.08 -11.10
CA ALA A 97 -0.39 -6.32 -11.98
C ALA A 97 -1.70 -5.70 -11.45
N GLU A 98 -1.84 -5.56 -10.14
CA GLU A 98 -3.01 -4.90 -9.52
C GLU A 98 -2.90 -3.38 -9.62
N ILE A 99 -1.70 -2.82 -9.49
CA ILE A 99 -1.42 -1.40 -9.70
C ILE A 99 -1.72 -1.01 -11.15
N ASP A 100 -1.15 -1.73 -12.12
CA ASP A 100 -1.34 -1.45 -13.54
C ASP A 100 -2.82 -1.55 -13.94
N ARG A 101 -3.56 -2.49 -13.33
CA ARG A 101 -5.00 -2.62 -13.54
C ARG A 101 -5.78 -1.42 -13.02
N ALA A 102 -5.46 -0.94 -11.81
CA ALA A 102 -6.15 0.20 -11.21
C ALA A 102 -5.88 1.49 -11.98
N GLU A 103 -4.65 1.70 -12.43
CA GLU A 103 -4.24 2.88 -13.19
C GLU A 103 -4.59 2.82 -14.69
N GLY A 104 -4.91 1.63 -15.21
CA GLY A 104 -5.19 1.40 -16.63
C GLY A 104 -3.98 1.58 -17.55
N LYS A 105 -2.77 1.63 -16.99
CA LYS A 105 -1.49 1.84 -17.71
C LYS A 105 -0.31 1.27 -16.90
N PRO A 106 0.83 0.97 -17.54
CA PRO A 106 2.04 0.58 -16.82
C PRO A 106 2.47 1.66 -15.82
N THR A 107 2.52 1.29 -14.54
CA THR A 107 2.85 2.18 -13.42
C THR A 107 3.86 1.47 -12.50
N PRO A 108 5.13 1.36 -12.94
CA PRO A 108 6.12 0.55 -12.25
C PRO A 108 6.41 1.06 -10.83
N MET A 109 6.47 0.13 -9.88
CA MET A 109 6.92 0.43 -8.52
C MET A 109 8.39 0.84 -8.49
N TYR A 110 8.74 1.75 -7.59
CA TYR A 110 10.14 2.12 -7.33
C TYR A 110 10.74 1.28 -6.20
N GLY A 111 12.05 1.04 -6.27
CA GLY A 111 12.80 0.34 -5.23
C GLY A 111 13.06 1.22 -4.01
N ILE A 112 12.97 0.63 -2.82
CA ILE A 112 13.38 1.24 -1.56
C ILE A 112 14.27 0.25 -0.82
N GLU A 113 15.48 0.67 -0.46
CA GLU A 113 16.36 -0.10 0.42
C GLU A 113 15.64 -0.44 1.75
N ARG A 114 15.92 -1.61 2.32
CA ARG A 114 15.19 -2.16 3.48
C ARG A 114 15.12 -1.20 4.67
N PHE A 115 16.22 -0.58 5.08
CA PHE A 115 16.22 0.35 6.21
C PHE A 115 15.55 1.66 5.86
N ALA A 116 15.76 2.17 4.65
CA ALA A 116 15.02 3.33 4.15
C ALA A 116 13.49 3.07 4.18
N PHE A 117 13.04 1.87 3.80
CA PHE A 117 11.62 1.50 3.87
C PHE A 117 11.09 1.58 5.31
N TYR A 118 11.84 1.09 6.30
CA TYR A 118 11.41 1.20 7.69
C TYR A 118 11.30 2.64 8.18
N GLU A 119 12.23 3.52 7.78
CA GLU A 119 12.17 4.94 8.13
C GLU A 119 10.97 5.64 7.48
N GLU A 120 10.65 5.33 6.23
CA GLU A 120 9.45 5.85 5.56
C GLU A 120 8.16 5.27 6.15
N ALA A 121 8.14 3.98 6.49
CA ALA A 121 6.99 3.32 7.11
C ALA A 121 6.58 3.93 8.45
N LYS A 122 7.55 4.42 9.25
CA LYS A 122 7.27 5.13 10.52
C LYS A 122 6.56 6.47 10.29
N LYS A 123 6.79 7.11 9.15
CA LYS A 123 6.18 8.42 8.79
C LYS A 123 4.80 8.25 8.15
N ALA A 124 4.40 7.04 7.80
CA ALA A 124 3.14 6.77 7.14
C ALA A 124 1.93 7.15 8.02
N TYR A 125 0.80 7.37 7.37
CA TYR A 125 -0.48 7.60 8.03
C TYR A 125 -0.93 6.36 8.79
N CYS A 126 -0.81 5.18 8.18
CA CYS A 126 -1.13 3.90 8.80
C CYS A 126 -0.34 2.72 8.20
N VAL A 127 -0.31 1.61 8.95
CA VAL A 127 0.08 0.29 8.47
C VAL A 127 -1.16 -0.59 8.41
N ILE A 128 -1.34 -1.30 7.29
CA ILE A 128 -2.37 -2.31 7.07
C ILE A 128 -1.66 -3.66 6.86
N THR A 129 -1.74 -4.54 7.86
CA THR A 129 -1.17 -5.89 7.75
C THR A 129 -2.10 -6.82 7.00
N THR A 130 -1.48 -7.78 6.30
CA THR A 130 -2.18 -8.79 5.50
C THR A 130 -1.86 -10.20 5.97
N GLY A 131 -2.38 -11.21 5.26
CA GLY A 131 -1.97 -12.61 5.41
C GLY A 131 -0.84 -13.02 4.47
N GLU A 132 -0.17 -12.07 3.81
CA GLU A 132 0.95 -12.37 2.91
C GLU A 132 2.14 -12.93 3.68
N THR A 133 2.53 -14.17 3.38
CA THR A 133 3.62 -14.84 4.09
C THR A 133 4.96 -14.74 3.35
N ARG A 134 4.95 -14.43 2.05
CA ARG A 134 6.16 -14.39 1.22
C ARG A 134 7.01 -13.16 1.57
N PHE A 135 8.33 -13.31 1.48
CA PHE A 135 9.27 -12.21 1.74
C PHE A 135 9.13 -11.09 0.70
N TYR A 136 9.49 -9.88 1.13
CA TYR A 136 9.41 -8.65 0.33
C TYR A 136 7.98 -8.33 -0.13
N GLY A 137 6.98 -8.71 0.68
CA GLY A 137 5.56 -8.47 0.46
C GLY A 137 5.05 -7.17 1.08
N CYS A 138 5.94 -6.21 1.34
CA CYS A 138 5.62 -4.91 1.90
C CYS A 138 5.67 -3.81 0.83
N PHE A 139 4.70 -2.91 0.86
CA PHE A 139 4.54 -1.84 -0.13
C PHE A 139 4.18 -0.52 0.55
N LEU A 140 4.81 0.57 0.12
CA LEU A 140 4.49 1.93 0.53
C LEU A 140 3.65 2.59 -0.56
N ILE A 141 2.46 3.08 -0.25
CA ILE A 141 1.53 3.67 -1.22
C ILE A 141 1.28 5.13 -0.88
N THR A 142 1.45 6.03 -1.85
CA THR A 142 1.20 7.47 -1.72
C THR A 142 -0.15 7.84 -2.32
N LYS A 143 -1.01 8.49 -1.54
CA LYS A 143 -2.34 8.92 -1.97
C LYS A 143 -2.28 10.12 -2.91
N GLY A 144 -2.91 9.99 -4.07
CA GLY A 144 -3.10 11.07 -5.05
C GLY A 144 -4.30 11.96 -4.77
N VAL A 145 -4.78 12.61 -5.82
CA VAL A 145 -5.94 13.51 -5.78
C VAL A 145 -6.90 13.17 -6.92
N ILE A 146 -8.20 13.28 -6.65
CA ILE A 146 -9.25 13.20 -7.67
C ILE A 146 -9.63 14.64 -8.04
N PRO A 147 -9.59 15.03 -9.33
CA PRO A 147 -10.00 16.36 -9.74
C PRO A 147 -11.50 16.59 -9.46
N PRO A 148 -11.93 17.83 -9.19
CA PRO A 148 -13.36 18.14 -9.11
C PRO A 148 -14.02 17.82 -10.45
N GLU A 149 -15.28 17.39 -10.42
CA GLU A 149 -16.09 17.26 -11.63
C GLU A 149 -16.16 18.63 -12.31
N THR A 150 -15.72 18.71 -13.56
CA THR A 150 -15.96 19.88 -14.39
C THR A 150 -17.45 19.92 -14.71
N ALA A 151 -18.14 20.97 -14.28
CA ALA A 151 -19.54 21.24 -14.61
C ALA A 151 -19.76 21.40 -16.12
#